data_AF-A0A9E3D444-F1
#
_entry.id   AF-A0A9E3D444-F1
#
_cell.length_a   1.000
_cell.length_b   1.000
_cell.length_c   1.000
_cell.angle_alpha   90.00
_cell.angle_beta   90.00
_cell.angle_gamma   90.00
#
_symmetry.space_group_name_H-M   'P 1'
#
loop_
_entity.id
_entity.type
_entity.pdbx_description
1 polymer ?
#
loop_
_entity_poly.entity_id
_entity_poly.type
_entity_poly.pdbx_seq_one_letter_code
_entity_poly.pdbx_strand_id
1 'polypeptide(L)'
;MRRQAAPFPTVLVLTAIILVPSAGARADAREEGGPFEIEKCRTISKSGSYKLVDNITFKGTATNVICLQITADSVTIDLAGFTISATPFPGVGIAAKPPSGQLRGIAVRNGALSDFGVAVDLSLADGSIVEGLRIPFALSAGIIANGIVKNNTVLNVFGGDDIGTAISATGIIAGNYVSGAEVLGIGTGQGSTVIGNTAMGVFKGPGISVDCPSNVTDNTAVNNHTNLVLNGNGCNNTNNVAP
;
A
#
# COMPACT_ATOMS: atom_id res chain seq x y z
N MET A 1 -6.13 5.42 61.98
CA MET A 1 -4.85 4.70 61.83
C MET A 1 -3.88 5.58 61.05
N ARG A 2 -2.81 6.07 61.68
CA ARG A 2 -1.79 6.95 61.07
C ARG A 2 -0.71 6.11 60.41
N ARG A 3 -0.47 6.26 59.11
CA ARG A 3 0.65 5.63 58.38
C ARG A 3 1.92 6.47 58.58
N GLN A 4 2.99 5.81 59.02
CA GLN A 4 4.34 6.36 59.12
C GLN A 4 4.97 6.43 57.72
N ALA A 5 5.62 7.56 57.40
CA ALA A 5 6.42 7.75 56.20
C ALA A 5 7.88 7.37 56.50
N ALA A 6 8.46 6.49 55.69
CA ALA A 6 9.88 6.12 55.75
C ALA A 6 10.69 7.00 54.79
N PRO A 7 11.86 7.52 55.21
CA PRO A 7 12.75 8.26 54.32
C PRO A 7 13.60 7.31 53.46
N PHE A 8 13.62 7.56 52.15
CA PHE A 8 14.51 6.88 51.21
C PHE A 8 15.88 7.59 51.16
N PRO A 9 17.01 6.86 51.20
CA PRO A 9 18.34 7.44 51.02
C PRO A 9 18.62 7.71 49.54
N THR A 10 18.88 8.97 49.21
CA THR A 10 19.34 9.40 47.88
C THR A 10 20.82 9.09 47.73
N VAL A 11 21.17 8.11 46.88
CA VAL A 11 22.56 7.82 46.50
C VAL A 11 22.90 8.65 45.27
N LEU A 12 23.79 9.62 45.44
CA LEU A 12 24.31 10.47 44.37
C LEU A 12 25.55 9.80 43.77
N VAL A 13 25.42 9.16 42.61
CA VAL A 13 26.57 8.59 41.87
C VAL A 13 27.12 9.66 40.94
N LEU A 14 28.34 10.12 41.24
CA LEU A 14 29.08 11.10 40.45
C LEU A 14 29.87 10.35 39.35
N THR A 15 29.27 10.22 38.17
CA THR A 15 29.93 9.58 37.03
C THR A 15 30.83 10.59 36.32
N ALA A 16 32.14 10.36 36.34
CA ALA A 16 33.12 11.17 35.62
C ALA A 16 32.95 10.97 34.10
N ILE A 17 32.55 12.02 33.39
CA ILE A 17 32.42 12.03 31.92
C ILE A 17 33.81 12.29 31.33
N ILE A 18 34.40 11.28 30.71
CA ILE A 18 35.62 11.41 29.90
C ILE A 18 35.21 11.97 28.53
N LEU A 19 35.50 13.26 28.30
CA LEU A 19 35.37 13.92 27.00
C LEU A 19 36.48 13.41 26.07
N VAL A 20 36.14 12.50 25.15
CA VAL A 20 37.02 12.15 24.03
C VAL A 20 36.72 13.10 22.87
N PRO A 21 37.70 13.87 22.36
CA PRO A 21 37.52 14.69 21.17
C PRO A 21 37.43 13.78 19.94
N SER A 22 36.21 13.50 19.46
CA SER A 22 36.02 12.82 18.18
C SER A 22 36.30 13.81 17.04
N ALA A 23 37.49 13.70 16.46
CA ALA A 23 37.84 14.40 15.24
C ALA A 23 36.97 13.90 14.06
N GLY A 24 36.10 14.77 13.58
CA GLY A 24 35.88 14.95 12.14
C GLY A 24 35.15 13.83 11.38
N ALA A 25 34.04 13.30 11.88
CA ALA A 25 33.02 12.83 10.96
C ALA A 25 32.39 14.07 10.31
N ARG A 26 32.88 14.44 9.12
CA ARG A 26 32.16 15.35 8.23
C ARG A 26 30.83 14.68 7.90
N ALA A 27 29.82 14.96 8.71
CA ALA A 27 28.45 14.94 8.27
C ALA A 27 28.41 15.95 7.12
N ASP A 28 28.49 15.45 5.88
CA ASP A 28 28.01 16.17 4.70
C ASP A 28 26.49 16.33 4.88
N ALA A 29 26.14 17.19 5.83
CA ALA A 29 24.81 17.66 6.13
C ALA A 29 24.45 18.67 5.05
N ARG A 30 24.28 18.17 3.83
CA ARG A 30 23.33 18.77 2.92
C ARG A 30 22.01 18.05 3.16
N GLU A 31 21.37 18.36 4.30
CA GLU A 31 19.91 18.33 4.41
C GLU A 31 19.38 19.44 3.48
N GLU A 32 19.53 19.25 2.17
CA GLU A 32 18.59 19.83 1.23
C GLU A 32 17.29 19.06 1.46
N GLY A 33 16.54 19.50 2.47
CA GLY A 33 15.43 18.83 3.14
C GLY A 33 14.17 18.67 2.29
N GLY A 34 14.31 18.31 1.03
CA GLY A 34 13.23 17.96 0.13
C GLY A 34 13.17 16.45 -0.14
N PRO A 35 12.03 15.93 -0.63
CA PRO A 35 11.96 14.58 -1.17
C PRO A 35 12.95 14.37 -2.32
N PHE A 36 13.53 13.18 -2.43
CA PHE A 36 14.35 12.79 -3.57
C PHE A 36 13.50 12.70 -4.84
N GLU A 37 13.95 13.36 -5.90
CA GLU A 37 13.24 13.36 -7.18
C GLU A 37 13.40 12.02 -7.90
N ILE A 38 12.29 11.55 -8.47
CA ILE A 38 12.24 10.38 -9.35
C ILE A 38 11.91 10.89 -10.76
N GLU A 39 12.81 10.64 -11.70
CA GLU A 39 12.64 11.01 -13.12
C GLU A 39 12.54 9.78 -14.03
N LYS A 40 12.86 8.59 -13.51
CA LYS A 40 12.87 7.33 -14.26
C LYS A 40 12.69 6.13 -13.33
N CYS A 41 12.29 5.01 -13.91
CA CYS A 41 12.26 3.71 -13.24
C CYS A 41 13.62 3.40 -12.61
N ARG A 42 13.62 2.96 -11.34
CA ARG A 42 14.83 2.72 -10.54
C ARG A 42 14.54 1.87 -9.30
N THR A 43 15.60 1.35 -8.72
CA THR A 43 15.58 0.82 -7.35
C THR A 43 15.67 1.96 -6.32
N ILE A 44 14.84 1.88 -5.29
CA ILE A 44 14.81 2.75 -4.12
C ILE A 44 15.35 1.93 -2.94
N SER A 45 16.63 2.11 -2.65
CA SER A 45 17.39 1.33 -1.67
C SER A 45 17.77 2.10 -0.40
N LYS A 46 17.24 3.31 -0.23
CA LYS A 46 17.41 4.13 0.97
C LYS A 46 16.04 4.52 1.50
N SER A 47 15.92 4.58 2.83
CA SER A 47 14.75 5.17 3.48
C SER A 47 14.65 6.66 3.15
N GLY A 48 13.43 7.19 3.15
CA GLY A 48 13.19 8.61 2.91
C GLY A 48 11.93 8.90 2.12
N SER A 49 11.73 10.19 1.84
CA SER A 49 10.64 10.66 0.98
C SER A 49 11.14 10.83 -0.44
N TYR A 50 10.33 10.39 -1.40
CA TYR A 50 10.56 10.46 -2.82
C TYR A 50 9.37 11.13 -3.49
N LYS A 51 9.63 11.90 -4.53
CA LYS A 51 8.60 12.60 -5.29
C LYS A 51 8.84 12.45 -6.77
N LEU A 52 7.81 12.05 -7.51
CA LEU A 52 7.84 12.06 -8.96
C LEU A 52 7.77 13.50 -9.47
N VAL A 53 8.60 13.85 -10.45
CA VAL A 53 8.68 15.22 -11.00
C VAL A 53 8.27 15.31 -12.48
N ASP A 54 8.06 14.18 -13.13
CA ASP A 54 7.52 14.08 -14.49
C ASP A 54 6.81 12.72 -14.69
N ASN A 55 6.03 12.58 -15.74
CA ASN A 55 5.48 11.30 -16.14
C ASN A 55 6.59 10.33 -16.57
N ILE A 56 6.49 9.07 -16.14
CA ILE A 56 7.43 8.02 -16.55
C ILE A 56 6.72 7.05 -17.47
N THR A 57 7.28 6.82 -18.66
CA THR A 57 6.87 5.72 -19.53
C THR A 57 7.93 4.63 -19.51
N PHE A 58 7.59 3.51 -18.89
CA PHE A 58 8.40 2.30 -18.86
C PHE A 58 8.28 1.54 -20.19
N LYS A 59 9.40 1.39 -20.89
CA LYS A 59 9.48 0.63 -22.13
C LYS A 59 10.22 -0.69 -21.85
N GLY A 60 9.48 -1.70 -21.43
CA GLY A 60 10.00 -3.04 -21.19
C GLY A 60 9.14 -4.09 -21.86
N THR A 61 9.76 -5.16 -22.35
CA THR A 61 9.05 -6.35 -22.89
C THR A 61 9.13 -7.55 -21.94
N ALA A 62 9.94 -7.47 -20.89
CA ALA A 62 10.14 -8.56 -19.95
C ALA A 62 9.07 -8.56 -18.84
N THR A 63 8.47 -9.73 -18.60
CA THR A 63 7.36 -9.97 -17.65
C THR A 63 7.71 -9.77 -16.17
N ASN A 64 9.00 -9.72 -15.83
CA ASN A 64 9.48 -9.66 -14.44
C ASN A 64 10.19 -8.33 -14.12
N VAL A 65 9.86 -7.25 -14.82
CA VAL A 65 10.47 -5.94 -14.55
C VAL A 65 9.60 -5.12 -13.62
N ILE A 66 10.22 -4.42 -12.69
CA ILE A 66 9.57 -3.49 -11.77
C ILE A 66 10.06 -2.09 -12.12
N CYS A 67 9.15 -1.13 -12.34
CA CYS A 67 9.58 0.24 -12.62
C CYS A 67 10.19 0.89 -11.37
N LEU A 68 9.48 0.93 -10.24
CA LEU A 68 10.03 1.38 -8.95
C LEU A 68 10.13 0.22 -7.97
N GLN A 69 11.33 -0.29 -7.77
CA GLN A 69 11.59 -1.39 -6.84
C GLN A 69 12.05 -0.85 -5.50
N ILE A 70 11.28 -1.09 -4.44
CA ILE A 70 11.59 -0.65 -3.08
C ILE A 70 12.29 -1.79 -2.33
N THR A 71 13.46 -1.51 -1.77
CA THR A 71 14.26 -2.50 -1.02
C THR A 71 14.67 -2.01 0.37
N ALA A 72 14.11 -0.88 0.83
CA ALA A 72 14.41 -0.28 2.12
C ALA A 72 13.11 0.05 2.86
N ASP A 73 13.16 0.06 4.19
CA ASP A 73 12.07 0.46 5.07
C ASP A 73 11.82 1.97 5.02
N SER A 74 10.68 2.42 5.53
CA SER A 74 10.36 3.84 5.75
C SER A 74 10.52 4.68 4.49
N VAL A 75 9.95 4.19 3.38
CA VAL A 75 9.96 4.85 2.08
C VAL A 75 8.58 5.41 1.80
N THR A 76 8.50 6.70 1.51
CA THR A 76 7.29 7.33 0.98
C THR A 76 7.51 7.74 -0.45
N ILE A 77 6.68 7.28 -1.38
CA ILE A 77 6.65 7.69 -2.78
C ILE A 77 5.39 8.50 -3.01
N ASP A 78 5.57 9.79 -3.25
CA ASP A 78 4.51 10.68 -3.72
C ASP A 78 4.62 10.82 -5.23
N LEU A 79 3.58 10.40 -5.96
CA LEU A 79 3.54 10.54 -7.40
C LEU A 79 3.17 11.97 -7.84
N ALA A 80 2.81 12.86 -6.91
CA ALA A 80 2.57 14.29 -7.14
C ALA A 80 1.61 14.62 -8.30
N GLY A 81 0.65 13.74 -8.56
CA GLY A 81 -0.33 13.84 -9.65
C GLY A 81 0.13 13.29 -11.00
N PHE A 82 1.42 12.94 -11.14
CA PHE A 82 2.00 12.36 -12.34
C PHE A 82 1.63 10.87 -12.52
N THR A 83 1.89 10.38 -13.72
CA THR A 83 1.58 9.02 -14.16
C THR A 83 2.86 8.23 -14.38
N ILE A 84 2.86 6.97 -13.91
CA ILE A 84 3.79 5.94 -14.36
C ILE A 84 3.00 5.01 -15.28
N SER A 85 3.42 4.85 -16.53
CA SER A 85 2.78 3.94 -17.49
C SER A 85 3.77 2.94 -18.08
N ALA A 86 3.29 1.84 -18.65
CA ALA A 86 4.12 0.88 -19.37
C ALA A 86 3.65 0.65 -20.83
N THR A 87 4.59 0.34 -21.72
CA THR A 87 4.30 -0.05 -23.11
C THR A 87 5.44 -0.93 -23.68
N PRO A 88 5.17 -2.17 -24.15
CA PRO A 88 3.92 -2.92 -24.00
C PRO A 88 3.62 -3.26 -22.51
N PHE A 89 2.64 -4.11 -22.23
CA PHE A 89 2.14 -4.41 -20.88
C PHE A 89 2.89 -5.52 -20.08
N PRO A 90 4.21 -5.47 -19.78
CA PRO A 90 4.74 -6.40 -18.80
C PRO A 90 5.28 -5.73 -17.54
N GLY A 91 5.10 -6.43 -16.42
CA GLY A 91 5.76 -6.15 -15.16
C GLY A 91 4.90 -5.46 -14.10
N VAL A 92 5.58 -4.86 -13.14
CA VAL A 92 4.99 -4.22 -11.97
C VAL A 92 5.35 -2.73 -11.94
N GLY A 93 4.38 -1.86 -11.67
CA GLY A 93 4.62 -0.42 -11.57
C GLY A 93 5.51 -0.10 -10.37
N ILE A 94 5.01 -0.39 -9.17
CA ILE A 94 5.74 -0.17 -7.91
C ILE A 94 5.67 -1.45 -7.09
N ALA A 95 6.82 -1.94 -6.61
CA ALA A 95 6.85 -3.15 -5.79
C ALA A 95 7.82 -3.09 -4.61
N ALA A 96 7.43 -3.69 -3.49
CA ALA A 96 8.33 -4.03 -2.39
C ALA A 96 9.02 -5.37 -2.69
N LYS A 97 10.35 -5.36 -2.82
CA LYS A 97 11.18 -6.56 -3.01
C LYS A 97 12.38 -6.51 -2.06
N PRO A 98 12.17 -6.76 -0.75
CA PRO A 98 13.27 -6.80 0.21
C PRO A 98 14.29 -7.89 -0.18
N PRO A 99 15.59 -7.69 0.11
CA PRO A 99 16.58 -8.75 -0.04
C PRO A 99 16.37 -9.90 0.96
N SER A 100 15.74 -9.63 2.11
CA SER A 100 15.32 -10.62 3.10
C SER A 100 14.20 -10.06 3.99
N GLY A 101 13.33 -10.94 4.50
CA GLY A 101 12.25 -10.55 5.42
C GLY A 101 11.14 -9.72 4.78
N GLN A 102 10.47 -8.90 5.59
CA GLN A 102 9.41 -7.97 5.17
C GLN A 102 9.86 -6.52 5.37
N LEU A 103 9.48 -5.64 4.45
CA LEU A 103 9.65 -4.20 4.62
C LEU A 103 8.56 -3.62 5.53
N ARG A 104 8.80 -2.42 6.07
CA ARG A 104 7.86 -1.68 6.93
C ARG A 104 7.82 -0.21 6.57
N GLY A 105 6.68 0.43 6.82
CA GLY A 105 6.53 1.87 6.66
C GLY A 105 6.65 2.33 5.21
N ILE A 106 6.11 1.55 4.28
CA ILE A 106 6.11 1.89 2.85
C ILE A 106 4.81 2.61 2.52
N ALA A 107 4.88 3.79 1.93
CA ALA A 107 3.72 4.55 1.49
C ALA A 107 3.83 4.91 0.00
N VAL A 108 2.75 4.74 -0.76
CA VAL A 108 2.64 5.12 -2.17
C VAL A 108 1.36 5.93 -2.35
N ARG A 109 1.45 7.13 -2.93
CA ARG A 109 0.30 8.02 -2.98
C ARG A 109 0.24 9.01 -4.14
N ASN A 110 -0.96 9.57 -4.34
CA ASN A 110 -1.24 10.78 -5.11
C ASN A 110 -0.76 10.73 -6.58
N GLY A 111 -1.27 9.81 -7.40
CA GLY A 111 -0.92 9.80 -8.82
C GLY A 111 -1.67 8.77 -9.62
N ALA A 112 -1.08 8.35 -10.73
CA ALA A 112 -1.66 7.32 -11.57
C ALA A 112 -0.64 6.25 -11.98
N LEU A 113 -1.13 5.02 -12.10
CA LEU A 113 -0.38 3.92 -12.69
C LEU A 113 -1.24 3.23 -13.74
N SER A 114 -0.74 3.07 -14.96
CA SER A 114 -1.51 2.44 -16.05
C SER A 114 -0.68 1.42 -16.80
N ASP A 115 -1.37 0.49 -17.45
CA ASP A 115 -0.78 -0.40 -18.46
C ASP A 115 0.27 -1.38 -17.90
N PHE A 116 0.19 -1.69 -16.61
CA PHE A 116 1.02 -2.71 -15.96
C PHE A 116 0.29 -4.05 -15.84
N GLY A 117 1.08 -5.12 -15.69
CA GLY A 117 0.57 -6.40 -15.21
C GLY A 117 0.00 -6.23 -13.80
N VAL A 118 0.84 -5.74 -12.89
CA VAL A 118 0.41 -5.34 -11.54
C VAL A 118 0.76 -3.88 -11.33
N ALA A 119 -0.20 -3.01 -10.99
CA ALA A 119 0.15 -1.60 -10.79
C ALA A 119 0.98 -1.42 -9.51
N VAL A 120 0.49 -1.92 -8.36
CA VAL A 120 1.18 -1.82 -7.07
C VAL A 120 1.23 -3.18 -6.35
N ASP A 121 2.43 -3.65 -6.01
CA ASP A 121 2.68 -4.88 -5.23
C ASP A 121 3.49 -4.59 -3.96
N LEU A 122 2.80 -4.30 -2.86
CA LEU A 122 3.35 -4.12 -1.53
C LEU A 122 3.03 -5.33 -0.61
N SER A 123 2.84 -6.51 -1.18
CA SER A 123 2.56 -7.76 -0.43
C SER A 123 3.69 -8.15 0.55
N LEU A 124 4.92 -7.66 0.32
CA LEU A 124 6.07 -7.87 1.19
C LEU A 124 6.40 -6.65 2.06
N ALA A 125 5.43 -5.77 2.30
CA ALA A 125 5.56 -4.59 3.14
C ALA A 125 4.42 -4.49 4.17
N ASP A 126 4.75 -4.84 5.42
CA ASP A 126 3.84 -4.76 6.56
C ASP A 126 3.52 -3.31 6.93
N GLY A 127 2.25 -3.04 7.19
CA GLY A 127 1.77 -1.70 7.52
C GLY A 127 1.96 -0.71 6.37
N SER A 128 1.90 -1.18 5.12
CA SER A 128 2.01 -0.32 3.94
C SER A 128 0.78 0.59 3.80
N ILE A 129 0.96 1.74 3.16
CA ILE A 129 -0.11 2.71 2.89
C ILE A 129 -0.19 2.94 1.38
N VAL A 130 -1.37 2.71 0.80
CA VAL A 130 -1.67 3.02 -0.60
C VAL A 130 -2.87 3.94 -0.65
N GLU A 131 -2.67 5.20 -1.02
CA GLU A 131 -3.73 6.21 -0.98
C GLU A 131 -3.77 7.15 -2.19
N GLY A 132 -4.97 7.53 -2.63
CA GLY A 132 -5.13 8.55 -3.67
C GLY A 132 -4.55 8.17 -5.03
N LEU A 133 -4.50 6.86 -5.35
CA LEU A 133 -4.06 6.38 -6.66
C LEU A 133 -5.22 6.25 -7.64
N ARG A 134 -4.92 6.51 -8.91
CA ARG A 134 -5.79 6.26 -10.07
C ARG A 134 -5.16 5.19 -10.96
N ILE A 135 -5.80 4.03 -11.06
CA ILE A 135 -5.36 2.93 -11.90
C ILE A 135 -6.44 2.72 -12.95
N PRO A 136 -6.35 3.37 -14.13
CA PRO A 136 -7.40 3.30 -15.14
C PRO A 136 -7.48 1.96 -15.87
N PHE A 137 -6.38 1.20 -15.82
CA PHE A 137 -6.23 -0.11 -16.44
C PHE A 137 -5.03 -0.85 -15.84
N ALA A 138 -5.20 -2.15 -15.56
CA ALA A 138 -4.14 -3.10 -15.25
C ALA A 138 -4.53 -4.48 -15.80
N LEU A 139 -3.56 -5.35 -16.09
CA LEU A 139 -3.92 -6.69 -16.59
C LEU A 139 -4.27 -7.66 -15.47
N SER A 140 -3.40 -7.79 -14.48
CA SER A 140 -3.52 -8.84 -13.47
C SER A 140 -4.10 -8.32 -12.16
N ALA A 141 -3.47 -7.27 -11.60
CA ALA A 141 -3.92 -6.67 -10.37
C ALA A 141 -3.72 -5.16 -10.33
N GLY A 142 -4.65 -4.45 -9.68
CA GLY A 142 -4.47 -3.03 -9.38
C GLY A 142 -3.53 -2.85 -8.19
N ILE A 143 -4.03 -3.13 -6.99
CA ILE A 143 -3.30 -2.91 -5.74
C ILE A 143 -3.25 -4.20 -4.93
N ILE A 144 -2.04 -4.61 -4.53
CA ILE A 144 -1.80 -5.65 -3.54
C ILE A 144 -1.04 -5.01 -2.37
N ALA A 145 -1.57 -5.05 -1.14
CA ALA A 145 -0.93 -4.40 0.01
C ALA A 145 -1.31 -5.03 1.36
N ASN A 146 -0.39 -4.94 2.34
CA ASN A 146 -0.65 -5.33 3.73
C ASN A 146 -0.65 -4.09 4.64
N GLY A 147 -1.80 -3.46 4.83
CA GLY A 147 -1.92 -2.25 5.66
C GLY A 147 -3.15 -1.40 5.37
N ILE A 148 -2.96 -0.14 4.96
CA ILE A 148 -4.04 0.82 4.69
C ILE A 148 -4.15 1.04 3.19
N VAL A 149 -5.29 0.69 2.60
CA VAL A 149 -5.62 0.99 1.20
C VAL A 149 -6.85 1.87 1.17
N LYS A 150 -6.70 3.16 0.83
CA LYS A 150 -7.81 4.10 0.91
C LYS A 150 -7.89 5.14 -0.21
N ASN A 151 -9.10 5.57 -0.53
CA ASN A 151 -9.36 6.64 -1.50
C ASN A 151 -8.69 6.39 -2.87
N ASN A 152 -8.59 5.12 -3.29
CA ASN A 152 -8.06 4.76 -4.60
C ASN A 152 -9.21 4.55 -5.61
N THR A 153 -8.93 4.80 -6.87
CA THR A 153 -9.82 4.49 -8.00
C THR A 153 -9.13 3.45 -8.88
N VAL A 154 -9.68 2.24 -8.98
CA VAL A 154 -9.13 1.14 -9.78
C VAL A 154 -10.17 0.69 -10.79
N LEU A 155 -9.84 0.81 -12.07
CA LEU A 155 -10.73 0.55 -13.18
C LEU A 155 -10.11 -0.49 -14.10
N ASN A 156 -10.97 -1.29 -14.74
CA ASN A 156 -10.63 -2.12 -15.90
C ASN A 156 -9.44 -3.05 -15.64
N VAL A 157 -9.58 -3.96 -14.66
CA VAL A 157 -8.53 -4.95 -14.38
C VAL A 157 -8.87 -6.27 -15.07
N PHE A 158 -8.19 -6.57 -16.18
CA PHE A 158 -8.54 -7.64 -17.13
C PHE A 158 -7.33 -8.52 -17.48
N GLY A 159 -7.35 -9.78 -17.05
CA GLY A 159 -6.20 -10.68 -17.15
C GLY A 159 -6.53 -12.05 -17.77
N GLY A 160 -7.79 -12.30 -18.13
CA GLY A 160 -8.29 -13.60 -18.58
C GLY A 160 -8.99 -14.37 -17.46
N ASP A 161 -9.31 -15.64 -17.73
CA ASP A 161 -10.37 -16.37 -17.02
C ASP A 161 -10.27 -16.46 -15.50
N ASP A 162 -9.07 -16.36 -14.93
CA ASP A 162 -8.82 -16.44 -13.49
C ASP A 162 -7.92 -15.31 -12.95
N ILE A 163 -7.76 -14.24 -13.71
CA ILE A 163 -6.91 -13.11 -13.34
C ILE A 163 -7.69 -11.81 -13.51
N GLY A 164 -7.61 -10.92 -12.53
CA GLY A 164 -8.19 -9.58 -12.64
C GLY A 164 -8.74 -9.12 -11.30
N THR A 165 -7.86 -8.98 -10.32
CA THR A 165 -8.22 -8.51 -8.97
C THR A 165 -7.90 -7.03 -8.85
N ALA A 166 -8.90 -6.18 -8.65
CA ALA A 166 -8.64 -4.76 -8.58
C ALA A 166 -7.87 -4.38 -7.31
N ILE A 167 -8.35 -4.80 -6.13
CA ILE A 167 -7.69 -4.57 -4.85
C ILE A 167 -7.66 -5.87 -4.05
N SER A 168 -6.48 -6.26 -3.59
CA SER A 168 -6.26 -7.35 -2.63
C SER A 168 -5.46 -6.83 -1.45
N ALA A 169 -6.06 -6.76 -0.27
CA ALA A 169 -5.38 -6.18 0.88
C ALA A 169 -5.77 -6.78 2.24
N THR A 170 -4.90 -6.58 3.23
CA THR A 170 -5.23 -6.81 4.65
C THR A 170 -5.13 -5.51 5.43
N GLY A 171 -5.86 -5.37 6.53
CA GLY A 171 -5.83 -4.18 7.39
C GLY A 171 -7.05 -3.27 7.19
N ILE A 172 -6.84 -2.00 6.84
CA ILE A 172 -7.93 -1.02 6.65
C ILE A 172 -8.11 -0.73 5.16
N ILE A 173 -9.29 -1.07 4.64
CA ILE A 173 -9.66 -0.84 3.24
C ILE A 173 -10.83 0.15 3.25
N ALA A 174 -10.58 1.42 2.87
CA ALA A 174 -11.53 2.49 3.09
C ALA A 174 -11.75 3.43 1.90
N GLY A 175 -13.00 3.71 1.52
CA GLY A 175 -13.29 4.75 0.54
C GLY A 175 -12.73 4.49 -0.86
N ASN A 176 -12.48 3.23 -1.23
CA ASN A 176 -11.98 2.89 -2.56
C ASN A 176 -13.15 2.74 -3.55
N TYR A 177 -12.90 3.10 -4.80
CA TYR A 177 -13.81 2.89 -5.93
C TYR A 177 -13.20 1.89 -6.91
N VAL A 178 -13.91 0.79 -7.14
CA VAL A 178 -13.53 -0.28 -8.07
C VAL A 178 -14.61 -0.46 -9.12
N SER A 179 -14.21 -0.51 -10.40
CA SER A 179 -15.12 -0.82 -11.49
C SER A 179 -14.49 -1.66 -12.59
N GLY A 180 -15.24 -2.62 -13.14
CA GLY A 180 -14.80 -3.38 -14.31
C GLY A 180 -13.61 -4.31 -14.04
N ALA A 181 -13.55 -4.95 -12.87
CA ALA A 181 -12.59 -6.01 -12.61
C ALA A 181 -13.10 -7.35 -13.18
N GLU A 182 -12.21 -8.18 -13.71
CA GLU A 182 -12.61 -9.45 -14.29
C GLU A 182 -13.06 -10.47 -13.24
N VAL A 183 -12.27 -10.68 -12.18
CA VAL A 183 -12.49 -11.76 -11.20
C VAL A 183 -12.94 -11.24 -9.86
N LEU A 184 -12.26 -10.23 -9.30
CA LEU A 184 -12.51 -9.77 -7.94
C LEU A 184 -12.38 -8.26 -7.86
N GLY A 185 -13.40 -7.58 -7.32
CA GLY A 185 -13.32 -6.15 -7.08
C GLY A 185 -12.37 -5.85 -5.92
N ILE A 186 -12.83 -6.10 -4.70
CA ILE A 186 -12.06 -5.88 -3.47
C ILE A 186 -12.03 -7.18 -2.68
N GLY A 187 -10.85 -7.76 -2.51
CA GLY A 187 -10.59 -8.91 -1.66
C GLY A 187 -9.86 -8.52 -0.39
N THR A 188 -10.30 -9.03 0.77
CA THR A 188 -9.61 -8.77 2.03
C THR A 188 -9.44 -9.99 2.91
N GLY A 189 -8.27 -10.13 3.53
CA GLY A 189 -8.01 -11.19 4.51
C GLY A 189 -8.61 -10.93 5.90
N GLN A 190 -8.44 -11.89 6.81
CA GLN A 190 -8.97 -11.84 8.18
C GLN A 190 -8.45 -10.65 8.99
N GLY A 191 -9.23 -10.19 9.97
CA GLY A 191 -8.88 -9.09 10.86
C GLY A 191 -8.99 -7.72 10.22
N SER A 192 -9.63 -7.62 9.05
CA SER A 192 -9.69 -6.37 8.29
C SER A 192 -10.87 -5.49 8.72
N THR A 193 -10.76 -4.19 8.43
CA THR A 193 -11.86 -3.22 8.46
C THR A 193 -12.10 -2.73 7.05
N VAL A 194 -13.28 -3.04 6.52
CA VAL A 194 -13.69 -2.73 5.15
C VAL A 194 -14.85 -1.74 5.22
N ILE A 195 -14.59 -0.46 4.89
CA ILE A 195 -15.53 0.62 5.13
C ILE A 195 -15.68 1.60 3.96
N GLY A 196 -16.92 1.95 3.61
CA GLY A 196 -17.16 3.04 2.65
C GLY A 196 -16.65 2.76 1.23
N ASN A 197 -16.43 1.50 0.86
CA ASN A 197 -15.93 1.16 -0.47
C ASN A 197 -17.08 1.00 -1.47
N THR A 198 -16.81 1.28 -2.74
CA THR A 198 -17.74 1.03 -3.86
C THR A 198 -17.10 0.05 -4.83
N ALA A 199 -17.77 -1.06 -5.12
CA ALA A 199 -17.35 -2.04 -6.12
C ALA A 199 -18.49 -2.37 -7.09
N MET A 200 -18.28 -2.17 -8.39
CA MET A 200 -19.32 -2.43 -9.38
C MET A 200 -18.80 -3.01 -10.69
N GLY A 201 -19.66 -3.72 -11.42
CA GLY A 201 -19.31 -4.24 -12.74
C GLY A 201 -18.18 -5.28 -12.71
N VAL A 202 -18.05 -6.04 -11.62
CA VAL A 202 -17.12 -7.19 -11.58
C VAL A 202 -17.75 -8.37 -12.34
N PHE A 203 -17.05 -8.88 -13.37
CA PHE A 203 -17.66 -9.74 -14.38
C PHE A 203 -17.89 -11.19 -13.93
N LYS A 204 -16.91 -11.82 -13.28
CA LYS A 204 -16.93 -13.26 -12.98
C LYS A 204 -17.02 -13.59 -11.49
N GLY A 205 -16.70 -12.66 -10.60
CA GLY A 205 -16.70 -12.91 -9.17
C GLY A 205 -17.21 -11.74 -8.34
N PRO A 206 -16.88 -11.73 -7.03
CA PRO A 206 -17.53 -10.82 -6.13
C PRO A 206 -17.04 -9.37 -6.29
N GLY A 207 -17.96 -8.42 -6.09
CA GLY A 207 -17.64 -7.01 -5.92
C GLY A 207 -16.73 -6.82 -4.71
N ILE A 208 -17.15 -7.34 -3.56
CA ILE A 208 -16.38 -7.33 -2.31
C ILE A 208 -16.38 -8.73 -1.70
N SER A 209 -15.21 -9.26 -1.36
CA SER A 209 -15.01 -10.54 -0.67
C SER A 209 -14.18 -10.31 0.59
N VAL A 210 -14.71 -10.70 1.74
CA VAL A 210 -14.06 -10.48 3.04
C VAL A 210 -13.93 -11.77 3.81
N ASP A 211 -12.71 -12.10 4.22
CA ASP A 211 -12.46 -13.21 5.13
C ASP A 211 -12.75 -12.80 6.59
N CYS A 212 -13.49 -13.64 7.30
CA CYS A 212 -13.90 -13.41 8.68
C CYS A 212 -12.93 -14.06 9.67
N PRO A 213 -12.76 -13.49 10.90
CA PRO A 213 -13.50 -12.36 11.46
C PRO A 213 -13.01 -11.00 10.97
N SER A 214 -13.92 -10.10 10.63
CA SER A 214 -13.64 -8.75 10.10
C SER A 214 -14.78 -7.77 10.38
N ASN A 215 -14.53 -6.47 10.28
CA ASN A 215 -15.57 -5.43 10.32
C ASN A 215 -15.89 -4.96 8.90
N VAL A 216 -17.15 -5.05 8.50
CA VAL A 216 -17.61 -4.71 7.14
C VAL A 216 -18.80 -3.78 7.24
N THR A 217 -18.60 -2.50 6.92
CA THR A 217 -19.65 -1.50 7.10
C THR A 217 -19.70 -0.43 6.02
N ASP A 218 -20.89 0.09 5.73
CA ASP A 218 -21.11 1.22 4.81
C ASP A 218 -20.52 1.01 3.39
N ASN A 219 -20.40 -0.24 2.91
CA ASN A 219 -19.92 -0.52 1.57
C ASN A 219 -21.08 -0.62 0.57
N THR A 220 -20.80 -0.24 -0.68
CA THR A 220 -21.71 -0.42 -1.81
C THR A 220 -21.10 -1.42 -2.79
N ALA A 221 -21.78 -2.54 -3.03
CA ALA A 221 -21.41 -3.49 -4.06
C ALA A 221 -22.63 -3.78 -4.94
N VAL A 222 -22.61 -3.35 -6.21
CA VAL A 222 -23.78 -3.47 -7.10
C VAL A 222 -23.37 -3.87 -8.50
N ASN A 223 -24.26 -4.56 -9.23
CA ASN A 223 -24.04 -5.00 -10.60
C ASN A 223 -22.75 -5.82 -10.79
N ASN A 224 -22.41 -6.65 -9.81
CA ASN A 224 -21.33 -7.63 -9.89
C ASN A 224 -21.91 -9.03 -10.12
N HIS A 225 -21.07 -10.01 -10.49
CA HIS A 225 -21.51 -11.41 -10.51
C HIS A 225 -22.08 -11.85 -9.16
N THR A 226 -21.37 -11.51 -8.08
CA THR A 226 -21.87 -11.52 -6.70
C THR A 226 -21.53 -10.19 -6.05
N ASN A 227 -22.42 -9.59 -5.28
CA ASN A 227 -22.13 -8.26 -4.73
C ASN A 227 -21.20 -8.30 -3.52
N LEU A 228 -21.60 -8.94 -2.42
CA LEU A 228 -20.81 -9.06 -1.20
C LEU A 228 -20.72 -10.53 -0.75
N VAL A 229 -19.51 -11.01 -0.49
CA VAL A 229 -19.24 -12.36 0.03
C VAL A 229 -18.47 -12.25 1.35
N LEU A 230 -18.93 -13.00 2.36
CA LEU A 230 -18.27 -13.10 3.66
C LEU A 230 -17.83 -14.55 3.87
N ASN A 231 -16.51 -14.79 3.96
CA ASN A 231 -15.94 -16.12 4.06
C ASN A 231 -15.63 -16.48 5.52
N GLY A 232 -16.33 -17.49 6.04
CA GLY A 232 -16.15 -17.96 7.42
C GLY A 232 -17.08 -17.25 8.42
N ASN A 233 -16.72 -17.32 9.71
CA ASN A 233 -17.56 -16.85 10.81
C ASN A 233 -16.97 -15.62 11.50
N GLY A 234 -17.82 -14.78 12.08
CA GLY A 234 -17.38 -13.65 12.93
C GLY A 234 -17.18 -12.32 12.19
N CYS A 235 -17.73 -12.17 10.99
CA CYS A 235 -17.81 -10.84 10.37
C CYS A 235 -18.92 -10.01 11.03
N ASN A 236 -18.59 -8.78 11.39
CA ASN A 236 -19.57 -7.75 11.74
C ASN A 236 -20.00 -7.02 10.47
N ASN A 237 -21.14 -7.42 9.89
CA ASN A 237 -21.69 -6.92 8.64
C ASN A 237 -22.86 -5.96 8.90
N THR A 238 -22.67 -4.65 8.69
CA THR A 238 -23.69 -3.62 8.97
C THR A 238 -23.76 -2.58 7.85
N ASN A 239 -24.94 -2.05 7.55
CA ASN A 239 -25.12 -0.91 6.63
C ASN A 239 -24.51 -1.06 5.21
N ASN A 240 -24.34 -2.28 4.70
CA ASN A 240 -23.85 -2.49 3.34
C ASN A 240 -25.01 -2.52 2.34
N VAL A 241 -24.83 -1.88 1.19
CA VAL A 241 -25.74 -1.90 0.04
C VAL A 241 -25.21 -2.91 -0.97
N ALA A 242 -25.71 -4.16 -0.88
CA ALA A 242 -25.28 -5.27 -1.73
C ALA A 242 -26.45 -6.23 -2.02
N PRO A 243 -27.41 -5.82 -2.88
CA PRO A 243 -28.63 -6.58 -3.17
C PRO A 243 -28.38 -7.88 -3.96
#